data_AF-A0A1I1MSM6-F1
#
_entry.id   AF-A0A1I1MSM6-F1
#
_cell.length_a   1.000
_cell.length_b   1.000
_cell.length_c   1.000
_cell.angle_alpha   90.00
_cell.angle_beta   90.00
_cell.angle_gamma   90.00
#
_symmetry.space_group_name_H-M   'P 1'
#
loop_
_entity.id
_entity.type
_entity.pdbx_description
1 polymer ?
#
loop_
_entity_poly.entity_id
_entity_poly.type
_entity_poly.pdbx_seq_one_letter_code
_entity_poly.pdbx_strand_id
1 'polypeptide(L)'
;MNDYIVFDLEWNQGDAPVTVDGKTLTFEIVEIGAVKLNRKKEKIGEFSRLIKPRVHKHMHRITGKLIHLTMEDLENGESFNEVARDFLEWCGENPVFCSWGPLDLTEFQRNLDFFGMPLLSDRPIAFYDVQKLYSLSFDDGKSRRSLETAVDELSLSKDIPFHRALADAEYTAKIFRLLKDSTLQKVSFDTYVTPKTRKQEIHITFDNYHKYISREFDTKEDVLENREVMSTKCYLCHKNIRRKVKWFSPNGKHYYSVAYCDVHGFMKAKVRIKKAENGRLFVVKTTKFISPEDVDAMKLRQRKAKSKEQNS
;
A
#
# COMPACT_ATOMS: atom_id res chain seq x y z
N MET A 1 15.71 -10.01 16.38
CA MET A 1 15.29 -8.67 16.87
C MET A 1 15.13 -7.80 15.62
N ASN A 2 13.94 -7.23 15.35
CA ASN A 2 13.60 -6.83 13.97
C ASN A 2 14.33 -5.57 13.47
N ASP A 3 14.90 -5.65 12.28
CA ASP A 3 15.53 -4.57 11.51
C ASP A 3 14.53 -3.98 10.49
N TYR A 4 14.74 -2.73 10.10
CA TYR A 4 14.01 -2.10 9.01
C TYR A 4 14.69 -2.41 7.68
N ILE A 5 13.91 -2.93 6.73
CA ILE A 5 14.36 -3.18 5.36
C ILE A 5 13.74 -2.11 4.48
N VAL A 6 14.50 -1.05 4.21
CA VAL A 6 14.09 -0.01 3.28
C VAL A 6 14.48 -0.46 1.89
N PHE A 7 13.51 -0.74 1.03
CA PHE A 7 13.79 -1.28 -0.30
C PHE A 7 12.96 -0.60 -1.38
N ASP A 8 13.49 -0.72 -2.58
CA ASP A 8 12.91 -0.23 -3.82
C ASP A 8 13.14 -1.29 -4.91
N LEU A 9 12.30 -1.28 -5.94
CA LEU A 9 12.33 -2.26 -7.02
C LEU A 9 12.27 -1.54 -8.35
N GLU A 10 13.10 -1.96 -9.29
CA GLU A 10 12.88 -1.64 -10.69
C GLU A 10 12.31 -2.85 -11.41
N TRP A 11 11.42 -2.62 -12.36
CA TRP A 11 10.75 -3.68 -13.10
C TRP A 11 10.60 -3.35 -14.58
N ASN A 12 10.62 -4.39 -15.39
CA ASN A 12 10.21 -4.33 -16.79
C ASN A 12 8.74 -4.76 -16.92
N GLN A 13 8.13 -4.37 -18.04
CA GLN A 13 6.75 -4.71 -18.35
C GLN A 13 6.60 -5.01 -19.84
N GLY A 14 5.51 -5.64 -20.24
CA GLY A 14 5.10 -5.77 -21.63
C GLY A 14 3.99 -4.78 -22.01
N ASP A 15 3.53 -4.85 -23.26
CA ASP A 15 2.33 -4.12 -23.71
C ASP A 15 1.05 -4.66 -23.04
N ALA A 16 1.07 -5.93 -22.62
CA ALA A 16 -0.01 -6.60 -21.90
C ALA A 16 0.56 -7.46 -20.76
N PRO A 17 -0.23 -7.67 -19.68
CA PRO A 17 0.11 -8.64 -18.65
C PRO A 17 0.22 -10.07 -19.21
N VAL A 18 1.11 -10.87 -18.63
CA VAL A 18 1.27 -12.29 -18.96
C VAL A 18 0.64 -13.14 -17.87
N THR A 19 -0.20 -14.12 -18.25
CA THR A 19 -0.81 -15.07 -17.31
C THR A 19 -0.26 -16.47 -17.54
N VAL A 20 0.26 -17.10 -16.49
CA VAL A 20 0.73 -18.50 -16.46
C VAL A 20 0.11 -19.18 -15.25
N ASP A 21 -0.52 -20.34 -15.43
CA ASP A 21 -1.15 -21.13 -14.36
C ASP A 21 -2.10 -20.32 -13.46
N GLY A 22 -2.87 -19.41 -14.07
CA GLY A 22 -3.82 -18.53 -13.36
C GLY A 22 -3.17 -17.37 -12.60
N LYS A 23 -1.85 -17.20 -12.68
CA LYS A 23 -1.09 -16.09 -12.07
C LYS A 23 -0.74 -15.06 -13.13
N THR A 24 -1.06 -13.80 -12.88
CA THR A 24 -0.82 -12.71 -13.83
C THR A 24 0.35 -11.85 -13.36
N LEU A 25 1.31 -11.61 -14.26
CA LEU A 25 2.43 -10.70 -14.06
C LEU A 25 2.34 -9.55 -15.06
N THR A 26 2.34 -8.32 -14.54
CA THR A 26 2.43 -7.10 -15.36
C THR A 26 3.81 -6.46 -15.25
N PHE A 27 4.40 -6.52 -14.06
CA PHE A 27 5.68 -5.93 -13.73
C PHE A 27 6.62 -7.05 -13.28
N GLU A 28 7.58 -7.39 -14.13
CA GLU A 28 8.64 -8.35 -13.84
C GLU A 28 9.82 -7.62 -13.22
N ILE A 29 10.19 -7.96 -12.00
CA ILE A 29 11.28 -7.28 -11.28
C ILE A 29 12.62 -7.56 -11.98
N VAL A 30 13.39 -6.49 -12.21
CA VAL A 30 14.71 -6.52 -12.88
C VAL A 30 15.84 -5.98 -12.01
N GLU A 31 15.54 -5.29 -10.92
CA GLU A 31 16.52 -4.88 -9.91
C GLU A 31 15.88 -4.88 -8.52
N ILE A 32 16.62 -5.36 -7.52
CA ILE A 32 16.28 -5.21 -6.11
C ILE A 32 17.38 -4.40 -5.44
N GLY A 33 17.00 -3.28 -4.84
CA GLY A 33 17.88 -2.42 -4.05
C GLY A 33 17.33 -2.21 -2.65
N ALA A 34 18.16 -2.35 -1.64
CA ALA A 34 17.73 -2.19 -0.26
C ALA A 34 18.82 -1.70 0.69
N VAL A 35 18.39 -1.01 1.73
CA VAL A 35 19.17 -0.54 2.87
C VAL A 35 18.60 -1.16 4.14
N LYS A 36 19.46 -1.82 4.91
CA LYS A 36 19.09 -2.34 6.23
C LYS A 36 19.42 -1.32 7.29
N LEU A 37 18.43 -0.94 8.08
CA LEU A 37 18.59 -0.08 9.23
C LEU A 37 18.29 -0.87 10.51
N ASN A 38 19.14 -0.70 11.52
CA ASN A 38 18.85 -1.22 12.86
C ASN A 38 17.72 -0.40 13.52
N ARG A 39 17.33 -0.77 14.75
CA ARG A 39 16.28 -0.08 15.52
C ARG A 39 16.55 1.40 15.82
N LYS A 40 17.82 1.81 15.86
CA LYS A 40 18.22 3.22 16.01
C LYS A 40 18.18 3.98 14.69
N LYS A 41 17.70 3.34 13.62
CA LYS A 41 17.69 3.84 12.24
C LYS A 41 19.11 4.10 11.73
N GLU A 42 20.10 3.38 12.26
CA GLU A 42 21.49 3.40 11.76
C GLU A 42 21.61 2.36 10.66
N LYS A 43 22.27 2.73 9.56
CA LYS A 43 22.50 1.85 8.43
C LYS A 43 23.53 0.78 8.79
N ILE A 44 23.19 -0.48 8.56
CA ILE A 44 24.01 -1.65 8.89
C ILE A 44 24.25 -2.59 7.70
N GLY A 45 23.69 -2.29 6.53
CA GLY A 45 23.97 -3.05 5.33
C GLY A 45 23.22 -2.53 4.11
N GLU A 46 23.66 -3.00 2.94
CA GLU A 46 23.05 -2.74 1.64
C GLU A 46 22.87 -4.07 0.89
N PHE A 47 21.88 -4.10 0.00
CA PHE A 47 21.64 -5.19 -0.95
C PHE A 47 21.36 -4.56 -2.31
N SER A 48 22.02 -5.06 -3.35
CA SER A 48 21.80 -4.61 -4.74
C SER A 48 22.08 -5.75 -5.69
N ARG A 49 21.09 -6.13 -6.48
CA ARG A 49 21.19 -7.22 -7.48
C ARG A 49 20.32 -6.92 -8.68
N LEU A 50 20.86 -7.21 -9.86
CA LEU A 50 20.12 -7.22 -11.13
C LEU A 50 19.54 -8.61 -11.38
N ILE A 51 18.36 -8.64 -11.97
CA ILE A 51 17.61 -9.85 -12.28
C ILE A 51 17.41 -9.93 -13.79
N LYS A 52 17.73 -11.09 -14.35
CA LYS A 52 17.51 -11.36 -15.77
C LYS A 52 16.04 -11.62 -16.06
N PRO A 53 15.38 -10.80 -16.91
CA PRO A 53 13.98 -11.02 -17.30
C PRO A 53 13.80 -12.34 -18.04
N ARG A 54 12.74 -13.08 -17.69
CA ARG A 54 12.32 -14.31 -18.38
C ARG A 54 10.98 -14.15 -19.09
N VAL A 55 10.12 -13.25 -18.61
CA VAL A 55 8.77 -13.01 -19.11
C VAL A 55 8.79 -11.91 -20.18
N HIS A 56 9.31 -10.74 -19.85
CA HIS A 56 9.37 -9.57 -20.72
C HIS A 56 10.79 -9.41 -21.28
N LYS A 57 11.08 -10.11 -22.39
CA LYS A 57 12.41 -10.19 -23.02
C LYS A 57 12.85 -8.94 -23.79
N HIS A 58 12.01 -7.91 -23.84
CA HIS A 58 12.33 -6.64 -24.47
C HIS A 58 12.07 -5.52 -23.47
N MET A 59 12.98 -4.56 -23.39
CA MET A 59 12.79 -3.39 -22.53
C MET A 59 11.64 -2.57 -23.07
N HIS A 60 10.61 -2.36 -22.25
CA HIS A 60 9.50 -1.52 -22.65
C HIS A 60 9.92 -0.05 -22.76
N ARG A 61 9.42 0.65 -23.78
CA ARG A 61 9.85 2.03 -24.11
C ARG A 61 9.68 3.03 -22.96
N ILE A 62 8.64 2.87 -22.13
CA ILE A 62 8.42 3.75 -20.97
C ILE A 62 9.43 3.41 -19.87
N THR A 63 9.61 2.12 -19.58
CA THR A 63 10.55 1.63 -18.56
C THR A 63 11.97 2.06 -18.89
N GLY A 64 12.46 1.79 -20.10
CA GLY A 64 13.83 2.13 -20.51
C GLY A 64 14.12 3.63 -20.60
N LYS A 65 13.11 4.50 -20.50
CA LYS A 65 13.31 5.95 -20.33
C LYS A 65 13.41 6.38 -18.87
N LEU A 66 12.82 5.60 -17.98
CA LEU A 66 12.76 5.90 -16.56
C LEU A 66 13.97 5.32 -15.84
N ILE A 67 14.25 4.04 -16.07
CA ILE A 67 15.32 3.30 -15.40
C ILE A 67 16.61 3.38 -16.21
N HIS A 68 17.74 3.53 -15.52
CA HIS A 68 19.05 3.57 -16.15
C HIS A 68 19.62 2.15 -16.38
N LEU A 69 18.82 1.29 -17.02
CA LEU A 69 19.14 -0.10 -17.33
C LEU A 69 18.79 -0.45 -18.79
N THR A 70 19.67 -1.22 -19.42
CA THR A 70 19.45 -1.80 -20.75
C THR A 70 19.22 -3.31 -20.65
N MET A 71 18.70 -3.94 -21.71
CA MET A 71 18.60 -5.41 -21.74
C MET A 71 19.97 -6.10 -21.67
N GLU A 72 21.04 -5.44 -22.15
CA GLU A 72 22.40 -5.96 -22.08
C GLU A 72 22.93 -5.97 -20.64
N ASP A 73 22.62 -4.92 -19.86
CA ASP A 73 22.95 -4.88 -18.42
C ASP A 73 22.27 -6.04 -17.67
N LEU A 74 21.04 -6.37 -18.06
CA LEU A 74 20.22 -7.40 -17.43
C LEU A 74 20.57 -8.83 -17.87
N GLU A 75 21.29 -9.01 -18.97
CA GLU A 75 21.60 -10.33 -19.52
C GLU A 75 22.52 -11.15 -18.59
N ASN A 76 23.35 -10.43 -17.81
CA ASN A 76 24.25 -10.94 -16.80
C ASN A 76 23.61 -11.01 -15.39
N GLY A 77 22.33 -10.62 -15.25
CA GLY A 77 21.60 -10.73 -14.01
C GLY A 77 21.34 -12.19 -13.63
N GLU A 78 21.11 -12.42 -12.34
CA GLU A 78 20.73 -13.73 -11.79
C GLU A 78 19.22 -13.99 -12.00
N SER A 79 18.75 -15.21 -11.77
CA SER A 79 17.31 -15.46 -11.86
C SER A 79 16.55 -14.82 -10.70
N PHE A 80 15.27 -14.46 -10.91
CA PHE A 80 14.45 -13.89 -9.85
C PHE A 80 14.42 -14.77 -8.59
N ASN A 81 14.33 -16.10 -8.76
CA ASN A 81 14.28 -17.05 -7.66
C ASN A 81 15.57 -17.10 -6.82
N GLU A 82 16.73 -16.86 -7.42
CA GLU A 82 18.02 -16.78 -6.72
C GLU A 82 18.09 -15.47 -5.95
N VAL A 83 17.90 -14.34 -6.64
CA VAL A 83 18.00 -13.01 -6.01
C VAL A 83 16.97 -12.82 -4.90
N ALA A 84 15.73 -13.26 -5.10
CA ALA A 84 14.69 -13.14 -4.07
C ALA A 84 14.99 -14.01 -2.84
N ARG A 85 15.63 -15.17 -3.02
CA ARG A 85 16.06 -16.03 -1.90
C ARG A 85 17.17 -15.37 -1.12
N ASP A 86 18.20 -14.88 -1.80
CA ASP A 86 19.33 -14.19 -1.19
C ASP A 86 18.88 -12.91 -0.49
N PHE A 87 17.95 -12.17 -1.09
CA PHE A 87 17.37 -10.98 -0.49
C PHE A 87 16.62 -11.31 0.82
N LEU A 88 15.80 -12.36 0.82
CA LEU A 88 15.06 -12.79 2.01
C LEU A 88 15.97 -13.32 3.11
N GLU A 89 17.00 -14.09 2.75
CA GLU A 89 18.03 -14.52 3.70
C GLU A 89 18.78 -13.32 4.29
N TRP A 90 19.16 -12.37 3.44
CA TRP A 90 19.78 -11.12 3.87
C TRP A 90 18.85 -10.29 4.76
N CYS A 91 17.53 -10.26 4.52
CA CYS A 91 16.57 -9.57 5.39
C CYS A 91 16.59 -10.12 6.83
N GLY A 92 16.91 -11.40 7.00
CA GLY A 92 16.89 -12.09 8.29
C GLY A 92 15.48 -12.34 8.82
N GLU A 93 15.38 -12.62 10.11
CA GLU A 93 14.10 -12.99 10.73
C GLU A 93 13.21 -11.77 11.06
N ASN A 94 11.93 -11.87 10.71
CA ASN A 94 10.90 -10.88 11.01
C ASN A 94 11.24 -9.44 10.54
N PRO A 95 11.59 -9.24 9.26
CA PRO A 95 11.93 -7.92 8.74
C PRO A 95 10.73 -6.96 8.83
N VAL A 96 11.02 -5.68 9.04
CA VAL A 96 10.02 -4.61 8.92
C VAL A 96 10.24 -3.89 7.59
N PHE A 97 9.40 -4.19 6.61
CA PHE A 97 9.51 -3.59 5.28
C PHE A 97 9.13 -2.11 5.28
N CYS A 98 9.93 -1.32 4.57
CA CYS A 98 9.71 0.09 4.28
C CYS A 98 9.94 0.30 2.79
N SER A 99 9.07 1.05 2.13
CA SER A 99 9.23 1.40 0.72
C SER A 99 8.70 2.81 0.50
N TRP A 100 9.15 3.50 -0.56
CA TRP A 100 8.65 4.85 -0.82
C TRP A 100 7.14 4.81 -1.04
N GLY A 101 6.66 4.00 -1.97
CA GLY A 101 5.25 3.78 -2.23
C GLY A 101 4.74 2.43 -1.74
N PRO A 102 3.44 2.15 -1.88
CA PRO A 102 2.87 0.85 -1.52
C PRO A 102 3.11 -0.25 -2.55
N LEU A 103 3.59 0.09 -3.76
CA LEU A 103 3.64 -0.84 -4.88
C LEU A 103 4.76 -1.88 -4.71
N ASP A 104 5.92 -1.51 -4.20
CA ASP A 104 7.09 -2.39 -4.14
C ASP A 104 6.80 -3.70 -3.39
N LEU A 105 6.17 -3.60 -2.21
CA LEU A 105 5.83 -4.79 -1.42
C LEU A 105 4.71 -5.63 -2.06
N THR A 106 3.78 -5.00 -2.78
CA THR A 106 2.75 -5.71 -3.54
C THR A 106 3.37 -6.44 -4.74
N GLU A 107 4.21 -5.77 -5.53
CA GLU A 107 4.84 -6.36 -6.72
C GLU A 107 5.89 -7.40 -6.35
N PHE A 108 6.61 -7.24 -5.24
CA PHE A 108 7.49 -8.29 -4.73
C PHE A 108 6.72 -9.58 -4.44
N GLN A 109 5.60 -9.49 -3.71
CA GLN A 109 4.75 -10.65 -3.46
C GLN A 109 4.12 -11.23 -4.72
N ARG A 110 3.74 -10.39 -5.69
CA ARG A 110 3.23 -10.85 -6.99
C ARG A 110 4.28 -11.63 -7.77
N ASN A 111 5.53 -11.16 -7.80
CA ASN A 111 6.62 -11.87 -8.46
C ASN A 111 6.97 -13.17 -7.71
N LEU A 112 6.99 -13.16 -6.36
CA LEU A 112 7.15 -14.38 -5.57
C LEU A 112 6.08 -15.43 -5.96
N ASP A 113 4.81 -15.04 -6.01
CA ASP A 113 3.75 -15.97 -6.41
C ASP A 113 3.93 -16.46 -7.85
N PHE A 114 4.14 -15.54 -8.80
CA PHE A 114 4.28 -15.87 -10.22
C PHE A 114 5.42 -16.86 -10.48
N PHE A 115 6.58 -16.66 -9.85
CA PHE A 115 7.75 -17.54 -9.96
C PHE A 115 7.73 -18.75 -9.01
N GLY A 116 6.60 -19.03 -8.38
CA GLY A 116 6.38 -20.24 -7.56
C GLY A 116 7.13 -20.24 -6.23
N MET A 117 7.52 -19.08 -5.72
CA MET A 117 8.14 -18.92 -4.41
C MET A 117 7.08 -18.78 -3.31
N PRO A 118 7.39 -19.17 -2.06
CA PRO A 118 6.52 -18.91 -0.92
C PRO A 118 6.25 -17.42 -0.75
N LEU A 119 4.99 -17.07 -0.47
CA LEU A 119 4.62 -15.72 -0.08
C LEU A 119 5.21 -15.37 1.28
N LEU A 120 5.43 -14.07 1.51
CA LEU A 120 6.01 -13.56 2.74
C LEU A 120 5.15 -13.81 3.99
N SER A 121 3.84 -14.00 3.80
CA SER A 121 2.86 -14.09 4.89
C SER A 121 1.57 -14.78 4.43
N ASP A 122 0.83 -15.37 5.38
CA ASP A 122 -0.51 -15.94 5.19
C ASP A 122 -1.64 -14.91 5.37
N ARG A 123 -1.29 -13.64 5.58
CA ARG A 123 -2.20 -12.53 5.93
C ARG A 123 -1.60 -11.17 5.51
N PRO A 124 -2.38 -10.07 5.56
CA PRO A 124 -1.87 -8.73 5.26
C PRO A 124 -0.61 -8.37 6.05
N ILE A 125 0.35 -7.74 5.38
CA ILE A 125 1.65 -7.39 5.96
C ILE A 125 1.62 -5.92 6.38
N ALA A 126 1.93 -5.65 7.65
CA ALA A 126 2.15 -4.29 8.10
C ALA A 126 3.52 -3.80 7.60
N PHE A 127 3.55 -2.62 7.00
CA PHE A 127 4.77 -2.03 6.44
C PHE A 127 4.75 -0.50 6.55
N TYR A 128 5.91 0.11 6.33
CA TYR A 128 6.05 1.55 6.28
C TYR A 128 6.04 2.08 4.84
N ASP A 129 4.88 2.60 4.45
CA ASP A 129 4.68 3.47 3.29
C ASP A 129 5.31 4.84 3.61
N VAL A 130 6.58 5.02 3.24
CA VAL A 130 7.38 6.20 3.62
C VAL A 130 6.82 7.47 2.98
N GLN A 131 6.28 7.42 1.77
CA GLN A 131 5.63 8.55 1.11
C GLN A 131 4.42 9.07 1.89
N LYS A 132 3.59 8.17 2.44
CA LYS A 132 2.49 8.55 3.36
C LYS A 132 3.03 9.17 4.65
N LEU A 133 4.07 8.59 5.24
CA LEU A 133 4.63 9.07 6.51
C LEU A 133 5.34 10.43 6.35
N TYR A 134 6.00 10.63 5.21
CA TYR A 134 6.56 11.89 4.76
C TYR A 134 5.46 12.96 4.72
N SER A 135 4.38 12.70 3.98
CA SER A 135 3.26 13.63 3.87
C SER A 135 2.64 13.98 5.23
N LEU A 136 2.56 13.02 6.15
CA LEU A 136 2.06 13.28 7.51
C LEU A 136 3.00 14.12 8.38
N SER A 137 4.32 14.10 8.09
CA SER A 137 5.32 14.78 8.91
C SER A 137 5.74 16.13 8.35
N PHE A 138 5.70 16.29 7.03
CA PHE A 138 6.30 17.43 6.33
C PHE A 138 5.38 18.11 5.29
N ASP A 139 4.18 17.57 5.03
CA ASP A 139 3.22 18.13 4.05
C ASP A 139 1.79 18.17 4.66
N ASP A 140 0.75 18.19 3.83
CA ASP A 140 -0.67 18.26 4.20
C ASP A 140 -1.32 16.96 4.73
N GLY A 141 -0.53 15.89 4.91
CA GLY A 141 -0.98 14.55 5.32
C GLY A 141 -1.79 13.77 4.27
N LYS A 142 -2.02 14.31 3.08
CA LYS A 142 -2.89 13.75 2.02
C LYS A 142 -2.18 13.56 0.69
N SER A 143 -1.32 14.50 0.31
CA SER A 143 -0.56 14.55 -0.93
C SER A 143 0.48 13.45 -0.96
N ARG A 144 0.81 12.96 -2.15
CA ARG A 144 1.75 11.86 -2.37
C ARG A 144 2.79 12.35 -3.38
N ARG A 145 3.89 12.90 -2.85
CA ARG A 145 5.00 13.47 -3.62
C ARG A 145 5.89 12.36 -4.17
N SER A 146 6.55 12.59 -5.31
CA SER A 146 7.62 11.69 -5.76
C SER A 146 8.78 11.73 -4.77
N LEU A 147 9.64 10.71 -4.81
CA LEU A 147 10.81 10.63 -3.95
C LEU A 147 11.74 11.82 -4.20
N GLU A 148 12.02 12.12 -5.47
CA GLU A 148 12.83 13.26 -5.87
C GLU A 148 12.29 14.60 -5.33
N THR A 149 10.98 14.86 -5.45
CA THR A 149 10.37 16.08 -4.88
C THR A 149 10.55 16.15 -3.37
N ALA A 150 10.41 15.04 -2.65
CA ALA A 150 10.60 15.03 -1.20
C ALA A 150 12.07 15.23 -0.79
N VAL A 151 13.02 14.67 -1.55
CA VAL A 151 14.46 14.90 -1.38
C VAL A 151 14.80 16.37 -1.57
N ASP A 152 14.23 17.02 -2.59
CA ASP A 152 14.40 18.44 -2.86
C ASP A 152 13.80 19.33 -1.76
N GLU A 153 12.55 19.07 -1.37
CA GLU A 153 11.85 19.83 -0.31
C GLU A 153 12.58 19.74 1.05
N LEU A 154 13.23 18.60 1.34
CA LEU A 154 14.04 18.41 2.54
C LEU A 154 15.48 18.90 2.40
N SER A 155 15.87 19.44 1.23
CA SER A 155 17.24 19.89 0.94
C SER A 155 18.31 18.82 1.22
N LEU A 156 17.99 17.56 0.91
CA LEU A 156 18.93 16.45 1.05
C LEU A 156 19.92 16.43 -0.13
N SER A 157 21.18 16.06 0.13
CA SER A 157 22.20 15.99 -0.92
C SER A 157 21.87 14.93 -1.97
N LYS A 158 21.81 15.35 -3.24
CA LYS A 158 21.50 14.53 -4.42
C LYS A 158 22.79 14.02 -5.08
N ASP A 159 23.50 13.15 -4.38
CA ASP A 159 24.82 12.66 -4.84
C ASP A 159 24.71 11.37 -5.66
N ILE A 160 23.53 10.75 -5.70
CA ILE A 160 23.26 9.49 -6.37
C ILE A 160 22.14 9.71 -7.41
N PRO A 161 22.31 9.28 -8.67
CA PRO A 161 21.23 9.33 -9.65
C PRO A 161 19.99 8.54 -9.19
N PHE A 162 18.80 9.09 -9.42
CA PHE A 162 17.53 8.39 -9.19
C PHE A 162 17.30 7.25 -10.20
N HIS A 163 16.27 6.43 -9.96
CA HIS A 163 15.85 5.35 -10.87
C HIS A 163 16.88 4.23 -11.03
N ARG A 164 17.56 3.99 -9.91
CA ARG A 164 18.29 2.77 -9.59
C ARG A 164 17.80 2.33 -8.23
N ALA A 165 17.44 1.06 -8.08
CA ALA A 165 16.74 0.60 -6.89
C ALA A 165 17.52 0.91 -5.59
N LEU A 166 18.84 0.71 -5.57
CA LEU A 166 19.64 1.00 -4.37
C LEU A 166 19.65 2.50 -4.05
N ALA A 167 19.75 3.37 -5.06
CA ALA A 167 19.75 4.81 -4.87
C ALA A 167 18.43 5.30 -4.27
N ASP A 168 17.30 4.82 -4.80
CA ASP A 168 15.98 5.20 -4.33
C ASP A 168 15.70 4.63 -2.92
N ALA A 169 16.22 3.43 -2.62
CA ALA A 169 16.23 2.89 -1.26
C ALA A 169 17.08 3.73 -0.28
N GLU A 170 18.24 4.24 -0.71
CA GLU A 170 19.08 5.14 0.10
C GLU A 170 18.38 6.46 0.42
N TYR A 171 17.78 7.11 -0.57
CA TYR A 171 17.02 8.35 -0.34
C TYR A 171 15.81 8.10 0.55
N THR A 172 15.09 7.01 0.32
CA THR A 172 13.98 6.60 1.17
C THR A 172 14.44 6.35 2.60
N ALA A 173 15.60 5.73 2.80
CA ALA A 173 16.19 5.49 4.11
C ALA A 173 16.60 6.82 4.79
N LYS A 174 17.21 7.76 4.06
CA LYS A 174 17.53 9.11 4.56
C LYS A 174 16.27 9.81 5.08
N ILE A 175 15.18 9.79 4.33
CA ILE A 175 13.89 10.38 4.76
C ILE A 175 13.30 9.61 5.94
N PHE A 176 13.32 8.27 5.91
CA PHE A 176 12.79 7.43 6.98
C PHE A 176 13.46 7.71 8.33
N ARG A 177 14.77 7.99 8.34
CA ARG A 177 15.55 8.35 9.54
C ARG A 177 15.09 9.66 10.18
N LEU A 178 14.51 10.58 9.40
CA LEU A 178 13.98 11.86 9.90
C LEU A 178 12.58 11.72 10.53
N LEU A 179 11.89 10.60 10.30
CA LEU A 179 10.54 10.39 10.81
C LEU A 179 10.54 10.14 12.31
N LYS A 180 9.66 10.84 13.02
CA LYS A 180 9.41 10.67 14.46
C LYS A 180 8.68 9.35 14.73
N ASP A 181 8.93 8.76 15.90
CA ASP A 181 8.29 7.49 16.29
C ASP A 181 6.77 7.61 16.40
N SER A 182 6.24 8.79 16.74
CA SER A 182 4.81 9.09 16.70
C SER A 182 4.22 8.91 15.29
N THR A 183 4.96 9.30 14.25
CA THR A 183 4.55 9.11 12.86
C THR A 183 4.61 7.63 12.49
N LEU A 184 5.62 6.90 12.96
CA LEU A 184 5.76 5.45 12.74
C LEU A 184 4.63 4.60 13.37
N GLN A 185 3.76 5.17 14.20
CA GLN A 185 2.53 4.49 14.61
C GLN A 185 1.52 4.37 13.45
N LYS A 186 1.67 5.16 12.38
CA LYS A 186 0.76 5.23 11.22
C LYS A 186 1.10 4.20 10.16
N VAL A 187 1.27 2.94 10.54
CA VAL A 187 1.56 1.83 9.61
C VAL A 187 0.57 1.74 8.44
N SER A 188 1.06 1.23 7.31
CA SER A 188 0.25 0.80 6.18
C SER A 188 0.16 -0.73 6.16
N PHE A 189 -0.77 -1.25 5.37
CA PHE A 189 -0.96 -2.69 5.21
C PHE A 189 -0.95 -3.00 3.73
N ASP A 190 -0.02 -3.85 3.33
CA ASP A 190 -0.08 -4.53 2.06
C ASP A 190 -1.19 -5.58 2.15
N THR A 191 -1.99 -5.68 1.09
CA THR A 191 -3.16 -6.56 1.05
C THR A 191 -3.11 -7.48 -0.17
N TYR A 192 -1.92 -7.81 -0.69
CA TYR A 192 -1.75 -8.83 -1.72
C TYR A 192 -2.34 -10.16 -1.21
N VAL A 193 -1.90 -10.56 0.00
CA VAL A 193 -2.58 -11.59 0.78
C VAL A 193 -3.63 -10.96 1.67
N THR A 194 -4.89 -11.24 1.38
CA THR A 194 -6.05 -10.76 2.15
C THR A 194 -6.27 -11.61 3.41
N PRO A 195 -7.01 -11.09 4.42
CA PRO A 195 -7.47 -11.92 5.54
C PRO A 195 -8.34 -13.09 5.04
N LYS A 196 -8.06 -14.30 5.49
CA LYS A 196 -8.86 -15.49 5.16
C LYS A 196 -9.88 -15.83 6.25
N THR A 197 -9.56 -15.52 7.50
CA THR A 197 -10.43 -15.75 8.65
C THR A 197 -10.74 -14.45 9.41
N ARG A 198 -11.79 -14.47 10.24
CA ARG A 198 -12.13 -13.34 11.12
C ARG A 198 -10.98 -12.95 12.06
N LYS A 199 -10.13 -13.90 12.47
CA LYS A 199 -8.96 -13.62 13.34
C LYS A 199 -7.85 -12.86 12.62
N GLN A 200 -7.78 -12.98 11.28
CA GLN A 200 -6.81 -12.27 10.45
C GLN A 200 -7.33 -10.89 9.99
N GLU A 201 -8.60 -10.56 10.23
CA GLU A 201 -9.15 -9.25 9.90
C GLU A 201 -8.43 -8.16 10.70
N ILE A 202 -8.07 -7.08 10.02
CA ILE A 202 -7.32 -6.00 10.66
C ILE A 202 -8.31 -5.03 11.26
N HIS A 203 -8.21 -4.79 12.57
CA HIS A 203 -8.87 -3.70 13.28
C HIS A 203 -7.81 -2.87 14.00
N ILE A 204 -7.59 -1.64 13.55
CA ILE A 204 -6.55 -0.77 14.12
C ILE A 204 -7.07 0.65 14.28
N THR A 205 -6.88 1.20 15.49
CA THR A 205 -7.20 2.59 15.80
C THR A 205 -5.92 3.41 15.80
N PHE A 206 -5.89 4.44 14.97
CA PHE A 206 -4.88 5.50 15.03
C PHE A 206 -5.49 6.73 15.73
N ASP A 207 -4.68 7.74 16.08
CA ASP A 207 -5.14 8.93 16.82
C ASP A 207 -6.41 9.61 16.25
N ASN A 208 -6.59 9.63 14.93
CA ASN A 208 -7.63 10.40 14.25
C ASN A 208 -8.54 9.57 13.33
N TYR A 209 -8.30 8.26 13.21
CA TYR A 209 -9.17 7.36 12.47
C TYR A 209 -8.96 5.90 12.88
N HIS A 210 -10.00 5.10 12.70
CA HIS A 210 -9.94 3.65 12.77
C HIS A 210 -9.98 3.05 11.36
N LYS A 211 -9.22 1.97 11.16
CA LYS A 211 -9.14 1.21 9.91
C LYS A 211 -9.55 -0.24 10.17
N TYR A 212 -10.41 -0.74 9.29
CA TYR A 212 -10.82 -2.12 9.23
C TYR A 212 -10.50 -2.71 7.84
N ILE A 213 -9.86 -3.89 7.80
CA ILE A 213 -9.65 -4.67 6.58
C ILE A 213 -10.33 -6.03 6.78
N SER A 214 -11.34 -6.30 5.95
CA SER A 214 -12.14 -7.52 6.05
C SER A 214 -11.47 -8.71 5.39
N ARG A 215 -12.01 -9.89 5.67
CA ARG A 215 -11.85 -11.05 4.80
C ARG A 215 -12.54 -10.86 3.45
N GLU A 216 -12.33 -11.84 2.57
CA GLU A 216 -12.94 -11.90 1.24
C GLU A 216 -14.44 -12.24 1.28
N PHE A 217 -15.15 -11.78 0.25
CA PHE A 217 -16.56 -11.96 -0.06
C PHE A 217 -16.69 -12.36 -1.52
N ASP A 218 -17.71 -13.14 -1.85
CA ASP A 218 -17.94 -13.62 -3.21
C ASP A 218 -18.58 -12.54 -4.07
N THR A 219 -19.60 -11.87 -3.52
CA THR A 219 -20.37 -10.86 -4.24
C THR A 219 -20.33 -9.50 -3.56
N LYS A 220 -20.75 -8.48 -4.30
CA LYS A 220 -20.87 -7.12 -3.77
C LYS A 220 -22.05 -7.02 -2.81
N GLU A 221 -23.09 -7.80 -3.06
CA GLU A 221 -24.29 -7.93 -2.24
C GLU A 221 -23.90 -8.44 -0.84
N ASP A 222 -23.07 -9.49 -0.75
CA ASP A 222 -22.54 -10.00 0.52
C ASP A 222 -21.82 -8.91 1.33
N VAL A 223 -21.05 -8.06 0.65
CA VAL A 223 -20.35 -6.91 1.28
C VAL A 223 -21.35 -5.91 1.86
N LEU A 224 -22.42 -5.61 1.13
CA LEU A 224 -23.42 -4.60 1.51
C LEU A 224 -24.40 -5.10 2.57
N GLU A 225 -24.60 -6.42 2.67
CA GLU A 225 -25.40 -7.04 3.72
C GLU A 225 -24.60 -7.34 4.99
N ASN A 226 -23.26 -7.38 4.87
CA ASN A 226 -22.40 -7.68 6.00
C ASN A 226 -22.51 -6.63 7.13
N ARG A 227 -22.98 -7.08 8.29
CA ARG A 227 -23.23 -6.23 9.47
C ARG A 227 -21.96 -5.59 10.03
N GLU A 228 -20.79 -6.24 9.95
CA GLU A 228 -19.54 -5.64 10.44
C GLU A 228 -19.09 -4.50 9.52
N VAL A 229 -19.09 -4.76 8.21
CA VAL A 229 -18.73 -3.77 7.17
C VAL A 229 -19.68 -2.56 7.22
N MET A 230 -20.99 -2.79 7.20
CA MET A 230 -21.98 -1.73 7.00
C MET A 230 -22.56 -1.15 8.31
N SER A 231 -22.16 -1.68 9.47
CA SER A 231 -22.50 -1.07 10.76
C SER A 231 -21.85 0.29 10.97
N THR A 232 -22.51 1.11 11.77
CA THR A 232 -22.00 2.37 12.30
C THR A 232 -21.91 2.27 13.82
N LYS A 233 -20.74 1.84 14.31
CA LYS A 233 -20.35 1.88 15.72
C LYS A 233 -19.30 2.97 15.90
N CYS A 234 -19.41 3.76 16.97
CA CYS A 234 -18.36 4.70 17.34
C CYS A 234 -17.07 3.91 17.63
N TYR A 235 -15.96 4.22 16.97
CA TYR A 235 -14.71 3.46 17.18
C TYR A 235 -13.99 3.81 18.49
N LEU A 236 -14.45 4.82 19.24
CA LEU A 236 -13.92 5.18 20.56
C LEU A 236 -14.73 4.62 21.72
N CYS A 237 -16.06 4.81 21.75
CA CYS A 237 -16.92 4.27 22.82
C CYS A 237 -17.62 2.96 22.48
N HIS A 238 -17.45 2.43 21.26
CA HIS A 238 -18.04 1.17 20.77
C HIS A 238 -19.58 1.10 20.75
N LYS A 239 -20.28 2.17 21.12
CA LYS A 239 -21.74 2.27 21.06
C LYS A 239 -22.23 2.33 19.60
N ASN A 240 -23.39 1.72 19.35
CA ASN A 240 -24.11 1.89 18.08
C ASN A 240 -24.54 3.36 17.94
N ILE A 241 -24.32 3.93 16.75
CA ILE A 241 -24.61 5.34 16.48
C ILE A 241 -25.55 5.50 15.29
N ARG A 242 -26.46 6.49 15.37
CA ARG A 242 -27.49 6.71 14.36
C ARG A 242 -26.94 7.47 13.16
N ARG A 243 -27.20 6.95 11.96
CA ARG A 243 -26.83 7.60 10.69
C ARG A 243 -27.63 8.89 10.49
N LYS A 244 -26.90 9.97 10.20
CA LYS A 244 -27.43 11.28 9.75
C LYS A 244 -27.38 11.41 8.24
N VAL A 245 -26.41 10.73 7.61
CA VAL A 245 -26.35 10.50 6.16
C VAL A 245 -26.32 8.98 5.93
N LYS A 246 -27.36 8.45 5.27
CA LYS A 246 -27.46 7.03 4.90
C LYS A 246 -26.31 6.65 3.96
N TRP A 247 -25.98 5.35 3.90
CA TRP A 247 -24.99 4.84 2.94
C TRP A 247 -25.36 5.25 1.52
N PHE A 248 -24.37 5.72 0.77
CA PHE A 248 -24.49 6.04 -0.66
C PHE A 248 -23.15 5.79 -1.35
N SER A 249 -23.18 5.63 -2.68
CA SER A 249 -21.99 5.45 -3.50
C SER A 249 -22.06 6.37 -4.72
N PRO A 250 -21.01 7.16 -5.03
CA PRO A 250 -20.98 7.96 -6.23
C PRO A 250 -20.46 7.21 -7.46
N ASN A 251 -19.92 5.99 -7.29
CA ASN A 251 -19.19 5.27 -8.34
C ASN A 251 -19.27 3.74 -8.22
N GLY A 252 -20.16 3.21 -7.37
CA GLY A 252 -20.31 1.78 -7.11
C GLY A 252 -19.14 1.09 -6.39
N LYS A 253 -18.01 1.76 -6.15
CA LYS A 253 -16.80 1.20 -5.50
C LYS A 253 -16.52 1.79 -4.11
N HIS A 254 -16.92 3.05 -3.90
CA HIS A 254 -16.68 3.79 -2.66
C HIS A 254 -18.01 4.14 -1.98
N TYR A 255 -18.23 3.57 -0.81
CA TYR A 255 -19.44 3.81 -0.03
C TYR A 255 -19.15 4.77 1.12
N TYR A 256 -20.06 5.70 1.36
CA TYR A 256 -19.94 6.73 2.39
C TYR A 256 -21.17 6.78 3.26
N SER A 257 -20.98 6.97 4.57
CA SER A 257 -22.05 7.33 5.49
C SER A 257 -21.53 8.26 6.58
N VAL A 258 -22.46 8.98 7.24
CA VAL A 258 -22.16 9.81 8.41
C VAL A 258 -23.14 9.43 9.51
N ALA A 259 -22.63 9.19 10.70
CA ALA A 259 -23.39 8.95 11.91
C ALA A 259 -22.99 9.91 13.03
N TYR A 260 -23.81 10.06 14.06
CA TYR A 260 -23.54 10.96 15.18
C TYR A 260 -23.42 10.17 16.48
N CYS A 261 -22.32 10.39 17.21
CA CYS A 261 -22.08 9.88 18.54
C CYS A 261 -22.35 10.99 19.56
N ASP A 262 -23.16 10.72 20.57
CA ASP A 262 -23.50 11.74 21.59
C ASP A 262 -22.31 12.15 22.47
N VAL A 263 -21.22 11.37 22.46
CA VAL A 263 -19.98 11.67 23.21
C VAL A 263 -18.92 12.32 22.30
N HIS A 264 -18.80 11.85 21.05
CA HIS A 264 -17.64 12.17 20.18
C HIS A 264 -18.00 12.94 18.91
N GLY A 265 -19.28 13.24 18.67
CA GLY A 265 -19.74 14.02 17.53
C GLY A 265 -19.92 13.24 16.22
N PHE A 266 -19.80 13.94 15.09
CA PHE A 266 -20.04 13.37 13.76
C PHE A 266 -18.90 12.47 13.30
N MET A 267 -19.24 11.25 12.91
CA MET A 267 -18.30 10.24 12.43
C MET A 267 -18.64 9.86 10.99
N LYS A 268 -17.66 10.03 10.10
CA LYS A 268 -17.73 9.58 8.72
C LYS A 268 -17.18 8.17 8.60
N ALA A 269 -17.90 7.29 7.91
CA ALA A 269 -17.40 6.00 7.45
C ALA A 269 -17.20 6.02 5.93
N LYS A 270 -16.05 5.52 5.46
CA LYS A 270 -15.76 5.27 4.05
C LYS A 270 -15.41 3.80 3.88
N VAL A 271 -16.21 3.06 3.13
CA VAL A 271 -15.98 1.68 2.72
C VAL A 271 -15.45 1.68 1.28
N ARG A 272 -14.31 1.03 1.05
CA ARG A 272 -13.74 0.81 -0.27
C ARG A 272 -13.80 -0.67 -0.56
N ILE A 273 -14.55 -1.05 -1.59
CA ILE A 273 -14.58 -2.43 -2.09
C ILE A 273 -13.41 -2.59 -3.06
N LYS A 274 -12.54 -3.56 -2.78
CA LYS A 274 -11.37 -3.91 -3.57
C LYS A 274 -11.50 -5.34 -4.09
N LYS A 275 -10.76 -5.65 -5.16
CA LYS A 275 -10.65 -7.00 -5.73
C LYS A 275 -9.32 -7.60 -5.28
N ALA A 276 -9.34 -8.84 -4.81
CA ALA A 276 -8.17 -9.65 -4.52
C ALA A 276 -7.63 -10.31 -5.79
N GLU A 277 -6.44 -10.89 -5.75
CA GLU A 277 -5.80 -11.53 -6.92
C GLU A 277 -6.63 -12.71 -7.46
N ASN A 278 -7.30 -13.46 -6.59
CA ASN A 278 -8.24 -14.54 -6.97
C ASN A 278 -9.60 -14.04 -7.51
N GLY A 279 -9.77 -12.73 -7.62
CA GLY A 279 -10.97 -12.07 -8.11
C GLY A 279 -12.11 -11.85 -7.12
N ARG A 280 -12.00 -12.38 -5.90
CA ARG A 280 -12.97 -12.14 -4.81
C ARG A 280 -12.86 -10.71 -4.29
N LEU A 281 -13.86 -10.28 -3.53
CA LEU A 281 -13.95 -8.90 -3.04
C LEU A 281 -13.53 -8.80 -1.58
N PHE A 282 -12.85 -7.75 -1.19
CA PHE A 282 -12.61 -7.43 0.22
C PHE A 282 -12.79 -5.94 0.48
N VAL A 283 -12.87 -5.55 1.74
CA VAL A 283 -13.18 -4.20 2.15
C VAL A 283 -12.04 -3.58 2.92
N VAL A 284 -11.72 -2.33 2.58
CA VAL A 284 -10.99 -1.42 3.46
C VAL A 284 -11.94 -0.32 3.93
N LYS A 285 -12.35 -0.39 5.19
CA LYS A 285 -13.19 0.61 5.86
C LYS A 285 -12.33 1.55 6.69
N THR A 286 -12.61 2.84 6.59
CA THR A 286 -12.01 3.86 7.46
C THR A 286 -13.10 4.70 8.10
N THR A 287 -13.00 4.90 9.42
CA THR A 287 -13.93 5.72 10.20
C THR A 287 -13.16 6.84 10.89
N LYS A 288 -13.63 8.08 10.77
CA LYS A 288 -13.00 9.24 11.42
C LYS A 288 -14.05 10.26 11.87
N PHE A 289 -13.76 11.01 12.92
CA PHE A 289 -14.59 12.15 13.28
C PHE A 289 -14.37 13.30 12.31
N ILE A 290 -15.43 14.05 12.06
CA ILE A 290 -15.48 15.14 11.08
C ILE A 290 -16.25 16.33 11.65
N SER A 291 -15.98 17.52 11.11
CA SER A 291 -16.68 18.75 11.49
C SER A 291 -18.09 18.81 10.87
N PRO A 292 -18.99 19.68 11.37
CA PRO A 292 -20.30 19.91 10.76
C PRO A 292 -20.23 20.33 9.28
N GLU A 293 -19.25 21.13 8.90
CA GLU A 293 -19.05 21.58 7.51
C GLU A 293 -18.75 20.38 6.58
N ASP A 294 -17.92 19.43 7.07
CA ASP A 294 -17.64 18.18 6.39
C ASP A 294 -18.92 17.31 6.23
N VAL A 295 -19.88 17.41 7.16
CA VAL A 295 -21.18 16.72 7.04
C VAL A 295 -22.00 17.30 5.90
N ASP A 296 -22.04 18.61 5.77
CA ASP A 296 -22.80 19.28 4.71
C ASP A 296 -22.17 19.01 3.33
N ALA A 297 -20.84 18.98 3.25
CA ALA A 297 -20.15 18.48 2.05
C ALA A 297 -20.55 17.03 1.70
N MET A 298 -20.76 16.16 2.70
CA MET A 298 -21.25 14.80 2.48
C MET A 298 -22.71 14.74 2.03
N LYS A 299 -23.59 15.59 2.55
CA LYS A 299 -24.98 15.70 2.06
C LYS A 299 -25.02 16.15 0.60
N LEU A 300 -24.22 17.16 0.24
CA LEU A 300 -24.12 17.62 -1.15
C LEU A 300 -23.62 16.51 -2.07
N ARG A 301 -22.59 15.77 -1.64
CA ARG A 301 -22.07 14.63 -2.40
C ARG A 301 -23.10 13.53 -2.60
N GLN A 302 -23.93 13.24 -1.59
CA GLN A 302 -25.02 12.27 -1.70
C GLN A 302 -26.07 12.70 -2.71
N ARG A 303 -26.48 13.99 -2.69
CA ARG A 303 -27.44 14.53 -3.66
C ARG A 303 -26.95 14.38 -5.10
N LYS A 304 -25.68 14.73 -5.35
CA LYS A 304 -25.03 14.56 -6.66
C LYS A 304 -24.91 13.11 -7.12
N ALA A 305 -24.74 12.16 -6.20
CA ALA A 305 -24.69 10.74 -6.53
C ALA A 305 -26.06 10.24 -6.99
N LYS A 306 -27.12 10.60 -6.27
CA LYS A 306 -28.50 10.21 -6.62
C LYS A 306 -28.96 10.79 -7.96
N SER A 307 -28.63 12.05 -8.26
CA SER A 307 -29.00 12.65 -9.54
C SER A 307 -28.34 11.96 -10.73
N LYS A 308 -27.14 11.39 -10.54
CA LYS A 308 -26.45 10.62 -11.60
C LYS A 308 -27.10 9.25 -11.83
N GLU A 309 -27.49 8.56 -10.76
CA GLU A 309 -28.21 7.29 -10.84
C GLU A 309 -29.59 7.42 -11.52
N GLN A 310 -30.24 8.59 -11.43
CA GLN A 310 -31.53 8.85 -12.10
C GLN A 310 -31.40 9.20 -13.59
N ASN A 311 -30.20 9.59 -14.03
CA ASN A 311 -29.92 10.02 -15.39
C ASN A 311 -29.10 8.99 -16.19
N SER A 312 -28.83 7.82 -15.62
CA SER A 312 -28.11 6.69 -16.25
C SER A 312 -29.07 5.54 -16.44
#